data_AF-A0A1L3ZSE2-F1
#
_entry.id   AF-A0A1L3ZSE2-F1
#
_cell.length_a   1.000
_cell.length_b   1.000
_cell.length_c   1.000
_cell.angle_alpha   90.00
_cell.angle_beta   90.00
_cell.angle_gamma   90.00
#
_symmetry.space_group_name_H-M   'P 1'
#
loop_
_entity.id
_entity.type
_entity.pdbx_description
1 polymer ?
#
loop_
_entity_poly.entity_id
_entity_poly.type
_entity_poly.pdbx_seq_one_letter_code
_entity_poly.pdbx_strand_id
1 'polypeptide(L)'
;MLPWLRRFAGAIKHLLTTKDGETYAPSRVYWCLAALQFLCLSAWSVVGQGQAFNHTDFGTGMGLILTAGGIGVWITRKSEPDED
;
A
#
# COMPACT_ATOMS: atom_id res chain seq x y z
N MET A 1 -3.19 1.97 27.07
CA MET A 1 -3.10 2.59 25.73
C MET A 1 -1.70 2.35 25.20
N LEU A 2 -1.54 1.41 24.26
CA LEU A 2 -0.25 0.83 23.88
C LEU A 2 0.59 1.84 23.06
N PRO A 3 1.73 2.34 23.57
CA PRO A 3 2.57 3.33 22.87
C PRO A 3 3.10 2.83 21.51
N TRP A 4 3.12 1.52 21.29
CA TRP A 4 3.48 0.88 20.02
C TRP A 4 2.49 1.17 18.89
N LEU A 5 1.18 1.21 19.18
CA LEU A 5 0.14 1.51 18.17
C LEU A 5 0.26 2.95 17.64
N ARG A 6 0.67 3.91 18.50
CA ARG A 6 0.87 5.31 18.09
C ARG A 6 2.06 5.47 17.15
N ARG A 7 3.13 4.69 17.33
CA ARG A 7 4.29 4.69 16.43
C ARG A 7 3.95 4.08 15.07
N PHE A 8 3.16 3.00 15.06
CA PHE A 8 2.62 2.43 13.82
C PHE A 8 1.73 3.40 13.07
N ALA A 9 0.79 4.07 13.75
CA ALA A 9 -0.06 5.08 13.14
C ALA A 9 0.74 6.28 12.58
N GLY A 10 1.80 6.72 13.28
CA GLY A 10 2.70 7.77 12.80
C GLY A 10 3.51 7.35 11.56
N ALA A 11 4.02 6.11 11.52
CA ALA A 11 4.74 5.58 10.37
C ALA A 11 3.82 5.40 9.14
N ILE A 12 2.58 4.95 9.36
CA ILE A 12 1.57 4.86 8.31
C ILE A 12 1.19 6.25 7.78
N LYS A 13 1.02 7.24 8.66
CA LYS A 13 0.80 8.63 8.25
C LYS A 13 1.97 9.12 7.38
N HIS A 14 3.21 8.89 7.81
CA HIS A 14 4.39 9.31 7.04
C HIS A 14 4.57 8.57 5.69
N LEU A 15 4.03 7.35 5.56
CA LEU A 15 4.02 6.59 4.30
C LEU A 15 2.92 7.05 3.34
N LEU A 16 1.76 7.43 3.86
CA LEU A 16 0.60 7.84 3.06
C LEU A 16 0.60 9.32 2.66
N THR A 17 1.50 10.09 3.25
CA THR A 17 1.54 11.55 3.13
C THR A 17 2.74 12.02 2.29
N THR A 18 2.58 13.15 1.58
CA THR A 18 3.64 13.87 0.84
C THR A 18 4.75 14.34 1.80
N LYS A 19 5.88 14.84 1.27
CA LYS A 19 7.04 15.33 2.06
C LYS A 19 6.63 16.17 3.29
N ASP A 20 5.61 17.02 3.16
CA ASP A 20 5.10 17.91 4.21
C ASP A 20 4.49 17.22 5.46
N GLY A 21 4.28 15.90 5.44
CA GLY A 21 3.75 15.18 6.61
C GLY A 21 2.27 15.46 6.97
N GLU A 22 1.58 16.31 6.19
CA GLU A 22 0.13 16.56 6.31
C GLU A 22 -0.72 16.19 5.08
N THR A 23 -0.28 16.47 3.85
CA THR A 23 -1.07 16.25 2.64
C THR A 23 -1.02 14.81 2.14
N TYR A 24 -2.15 14.08 2.19
CA TYR A 24 -2.21 12.72 1.65
C TYR A 24 -1.85 12.68 0.17
N ALA A 25 -0.84 11.89 -0.19
CA ALA A 25 -0.46 11.67 -1.58
C ALA A 25 -1.43 10.64 -2.19
N PRO A 26 -2.31 11.02 -3.13
CA PRO A 26 -3.34 10.10 -3.62
C PRO A 26 -2.73 8.83 -4.23
N SER A 27 -1.58 8.94 -4.91
CA SER A 27 -0.85 7.79 -5.48
C SER A 27 -0.41 6.77 -4.43
N ARG A 28 0.09 7.21 -3.27
CA ARG A 28 0.50 6.32 -2.16
C ARG A 28 -0.71 5.70 -1.46
N VAL A 29 -1.77 6.49 -1.27
CA VAL A 29 -3.02 6.00 -0.66
C VAL A 29 -3.69 4.94 -1.53
N TYR A 30 -3.85 5.20 -2.83
CA TYR A 30 -4.43 4.23 -3.76
C TYR A 30 -3.57 2.97 -3.89
N TRP A 31 -2.25 3.11 -3.84
CA TRP A 31 -1.35 1.97 -3.86
C TRP A 31 -1.50 1.08 -2.62
N CYS A 32 -1.53 1.67 -1.42
CA CYS A 32 -1.76 0.93 -0.18
C CYS A 32 -3.14 0.27 -0.16
N LEU A 33 -4.19 0.94 -0.66
CA LEU A 33 -5.52 0.36 -0.78
C LEU A 33 -5.56 -0.82 -1.75
N ALA A 34 -4.88 -0.73 -2.90
CA ALA A 34 -4.80 -1.82 -3.87
C ALA A 34 -4.09 -3.05 -3.28
N ALA A 35 -2.98 -2.84 -2.54
CA ALA A 35 -2.28 -3.91 -1.85
C ALA A 35 -3.16 -4.57 -0.76
N LEU A 36 -3.88 -3.76 0.02
CA LEU A 36 -4.80 -4.27 1.04
C LEU A 36 -5.96 -5.06 0.41
N GLN A 37 -6.55 -4.56 -0.67
CA GLN A 37 -7.61 -5.23 -1.41
C GLN A 37 -7.14 -6.60 -1.94
N PHE A 38 -5.92 -6.68 -2.48
CA PHE A 38 -5.35 -7.94 -2.96
C PHE A 38 -5.17 -8.96 -1.83
N LEU A 39 -4.72 -8.53 -0.65
CA LEU A 39 -4.61 -9.40 0.52
C LEU A 39 -5.97 -9.93 0.97
N CYS A 40 -6.99 -9.08 1.04
CA CYS A 40 -8.35 -9.48 1.39
C CYS A 40 -8.95 -10.47 0.39
N LEU A 41 -8.79 -10.21 -0.92
CA LEU A 41 -9.28 -11.10 -1.97
C LEU A 41 -8.53 -12.44 -2.00
N SER A 42 -7.22 -12.41 -1.76
CA SER A 42 -6.41 -13.63 -1.66
C SER A 42 -6.82 -14.48 -0.46
N ALA A 43 -7.07 -13.85 0.70
CA ALA A 43 -7.59 -14.54 1.87
C ALA A 43 -9.00 -15.10 1.62
N TRP A 44 -9.88 -14.36 0.95
CA TRP A 44 -11.23 -14.81 0.57
C TRP A 44 -11.21 -15.99 -0.41
N SER A 45 -10.29 -15.99 -1.37
CA SER A 45 -10.07 -17.11 -2.30
C SER A 45 -9.74 -18.41 -1.56
N VAL A 46 -8.80 -18.34 -0.60
CA VAL A 46 -8.37 -19.53 0.16
C VAL A 46 -9.44 -19.98 1.15
N VAL A 47 -9.99 -19.06 1.96
CA VAL A 47 -10.89 -19.38 3.07
C VAL A 47 -12.33 -19.55 2.61
N GLY A 48 -12.81 -18.67 1.73
CA GLY A 48 -14.21 -18.63 1.28
C GLY A 48 -14.50 -19.54 0.10
N GLN A 49 -13.55 -19.73 -0.83
CA GLN A 49 -13.72 -20.58 -2.01
C GLN A 49 -13.03 -21.95 -1.88
N GLY A 50 -12.26 -22.18 -0.82
CA GLY A 50 -11.54 -23.44 -0.60
C GLY A 50 -10.47 -23.74 -1.65
N GLN A 51 -9.99 -22.73 -2.37
CA GLN A 51 -8.95 -22.89 -3.38
C GLN A 51 -7.61 -23.21 -2.70
N ALA A 52 -6.82 -24.09 -3.33
CA ALA A 52 -5.46 -24.36 -2.89
C ALA A 52 -4.63 -23.08 -3.05
N PHE A 53 -3.93 -22.68 -1.98
CA PHE A 53 -3.12 -21.48 -2.02
C PHE A 53 -1.92 -21.68 -2.97
N ASN A 54 -1.93 -20.98 -4.11
CA ASN A 54 -0.81 -20.96 -5.05
C ASN A 54 0.13 -19.79 -4.71
N HIS A 55 1.32 -20.13 -4.23
CA HIS A 55 2.33 -19.15 -3.79
C HIS A 55 2.86 -18.32 -4.96
N THR A 56 2.93 -18.90 -6.15
CA THR A 56 3.46 -18.25 -7.35
C THR A 56 2.48 -17.21 -7.88
N ASP A 57 1.18 -17.53 -7.94
CA ASP A 57 0.16 -16.60 -8.41
C ASP A 57 -0.02 -15.44 -7.44
N PHE A 58 -0.03 -15.74 -6.13
CA PHE A 58 -0.07 -14.72 -5.08
C PHE A 58 1.17 -13.81 -5.15
N GLY A 59 2.37 -14.40 -5.25
CA GLY A 59 3.63 -13.66 -5.33
C GLY A 59 3.74 -12.81 -6.58
N THR A 60 3.29 -13.32 -7.73
CA THR A 60 3.25 -12.58 -9.00
C THR A 60 2.26 -11.43 -8.93
N GLY A 61 1.05 -11.68 -8.41
CA GLY A 61 0.02 -10.64 -8.25
C GLY A 61 0.47 -9.52 -7.31
N MET A 62 1.02 -9.85 -6.14
CA MET A 62 1.59 -8.82 -5.26
C MET A 62 2.81 -8.14 -5.87
N GLY A 63 3.70 -8.87 -6.52
CA GLY A 63 4.88 -8.31 -7.18
C GLY A 63 4.51 -7.26 -8.22
N LEU A 64 3.46 -7.50 -9.00
CA LEU A 64 2.93 -6.55 -9.97
C LEU A 64 2.34 -5.30 -9.30
N ILE A 65 1.54 -5.46 -8.23
CA ILE A 65 0.94 -4.32 -7.51
C ILE A 65 2.04 -3.46 -6.87
N LEU A 66 3.06 -4.07 -6.26
CA LEU A 66 4.16 -3.36 -5.64
C LEU A 66 5.02 -2.63 -6.67
N THR A 67 5.32 -3.27 -7.80
CA THR A 67 6.10 -2.66 -8.87
C THR A 67 5.32 -1.52 -9.54
N ALA A 68 4.05 -1.74 -9.89
CA ALA A 68 3.21 -0.75 -10.55
C ALA A 68 2.98 0.48 -9.66
N GLY A 69 2.68 0.28 -8.38
CA GLY A 69 2.50 1.39 -7.45
C GLY A 69 3.80 2.10 -7.10
N GLY A 70 4.93 1.38 -7.00
CA GLY A 70 6.26 1.99 -6.84
C GLY A 70 6.62 2.90 -8.01
N ILE A 71 6.34 2.47 -9.24
CA ILE A 71 6.51 3.29 -10.45
C ILE A 71 5.55 4.48 -10.44
N GLY A 72 4.28 4.28 -10.08
CA GLY A 72 3.28 5.35 -10.02
C GLY A 72 3.64 6.45 -8.99
N VAL A 73 4.14 6.05 -7.83
CA VAL A 73 4.67 6.98 -6.82
C VAL A 73 5.92 7.69 -7.34
N TRP A 74 6.84 6.98 -8.00
CA TRP A 74 8.04 7.58 -8.57
C TRP A 74 7.74 8.64 -9.64
N ILE A 75 6.77 8.38 -10.52
CA ILE A 75 6.31 9.34 -11.54
C ILE A 75 5.67 10.57 -10.86
N THR A 76 4.81 10.35 -9.88
CA THR A 76 4.08 11.44 -9.20
C THR A 76 4.94 12.27 -8.26
N ARG A 77 6.09 11.75 -7.81
CA ARG A 77 7.07 12.49 -6.99
C ARG A 77 7.60 13.77 -7.64
N LYS A 78 7.67 13.84 -8.97
CA LYS A 78 8.10 15.06 -9.69
C LYS A 78 7.04 16.18 -9.67
N SER A 79 5.80 15.83 -9.37
CA SER A 79 4.67 16.75 -9.35
C SER A 79 4.20 17.08 -7.93
N GLU A 80 4.86 16.53 -6.91
CA GLU A 80 4.64 16.92 -5.51
C GLU A 80 5.18 18.36 -5.33
N PRO A 81 4.40 19.30 -4.77
CA PRO A 81 4.90 20.63 -4.44
C PRO A 81 6.08 20.50 -3.47
N ASP A 82 7.11 21.32 -3.66
CA ASP A 82 8.25 21.37 -2.73
C ASP A 82 7.80 22.05 -1.42
N GLU A 83 8.35 21.57 -0.30
CA GLU A 83 8.24 22.23 1.00
C GLU A 83 8.75 23.68 0.84
N ASP A 84 7.90 24.67 1.11
CA ASP A 84 8.30 26.08 1.23
C ASP A 84 9.41 26.28 2.26
#